data_AF-A0A924MIC1-F1
#
_entry.id   AF-A0A924MIC1-F1
#
_cell.length_a   1.000
_cell.length_b   1.000
_cell.length_c   1.000
_cell.angle_alpha   90.00
_cell.angle_beta   90.00
_cell.angle_gamma   90.00
#
_symmetry.space_group_name_H-M   'P 1'
#
loop_
_entity.id
_entity.type
_entity.pdbx_description
1 polymer ?
#
loop_
_entity_poly.entity_id
_entity_poly.type
_entity_poly.pdbx_seq_one_letter_code
_entity_poly.pdbx_strand_id
1 'polypeptide(L)'
;MAKKKEQVEHKIEKEEIKHVHVVNKKSLAFLEKYINNPSPTGFEWEGQKLWLEYIKPYVDEHFVDNYGTAVAVINPKAKYKVVIEAHADEISWFVNYITSDGLIYVIRNGGSDHQIAPSKRVIIHTDNGPVTAVFGWPA
;
A
#
# COMPACT_ATOMS: atom_id res chain seq x y z
N MET A 1 27.05 -68.60 -2.74
CA MET A 1 25.87 -67.75 -2.47
C MET A 1 26.27 -66.30 -2.59
N ALA A 2 25.93 -65.62 -3.69
CA ALA A 2 26.11 -64.18 -3.85
C ALA A 2 24.72 -63.57 -4.05
N LYS A 3 24.24 -62.79 -3.07
CA LYS A 3 22.97 -62.06 -3.17
C LYS A 3 23.23 -60.74 -3.89
N LYS A 4 22.71 -60.57 -5.11
CA LYS A 4 22.65 -59.26 -5.80
C LYS A 4 21.79 -58.31 -4.96
N LYS A 5 22.34 -57.15 -4.60
CA LYS A 5 21.56 -56.03 -4.08
C LYS A 5 20.92 -55.33 -5.26
N GLU A 6 19.59 -55.35 -5.31
CA GLU A 6 18.79 -54.58 -6.26
C GLU A 6 18.67 -53.16 -5.70
N GLN A 7 19.17 -52.18 -6.45
CA GLN A 7 19.00 -50.76 -6.13
C GLN A 7 17.65 -50.31 -6.69
N VAL A 8 16.73 -49.93 -5.81
CA VAL A 8 15.47 -49.29 -6.18
C VAL A 8 15.74 -47.79 -6.28
N GLU A 9 15.90 -47.29 -7.51
CA GLU A 9 15.91 -45.85 -7.78
C GLU A 9 14.47 -45.32 -7.67
N HIS A 10 14.19 -44.55 -6.62
CA HIS A 10 12.99 -43.71 -6.59
C HIS A 10 13.22 -42.50 -7.50
N LYS A 11 12.64 -42.53 -8.70
CA LYS A 11 12.45 -41.33 -9.52
C LYS A 11 11.45 -40.42 -8.83
N ILE A 12 11.92 -39.27 -8.36
CA ILE A 12 11.06 -38.16 -7.95
C ILE A 12 10.64 -37.46 -9.24
N GLU A 13 9.41 -37.72 -9.69
CA GLU A 13 8.79 -36.91 -10.73
C GLU A 13 8.59 -35.49 -10.16
N LYS A 14 9.33 -34.52 -10.72
CA LYS A 14 9.07 -33.11 -10.45
C LYS A 14 7.78 -32.75 -11.15
N GLU A 15 6.68 -32.67 -10.40
CA GLU A 15 5.48 -32.00 -10.89
C GLU A 15 5.84 -30.56 -11.27
N GLU A 16 5.60 -30.17 -12.52
CA GLU A 16 5.73 -28.79 -12.96
C GLU A 16 4.72 -27.93 -12.18
N ILE A 17 5.23 -27.18 -11.22
CA ILE A 17 4.46 -26.16 -10.52
C ILE A 17 4.11 -25.09 -11.56
N LYS A 18 2.90 -25.15 -12.12
CA LYS A 18 2.37 -24.09 -12.97
C LYS A 18 2.27 -22.82 -12.13
N HIS A 19 3.18 -21.88 -12.37
CA HIS A 19 3.10 -20.56 -11.76
C HIS A 19 1.83 -19.86 -12.25
N VAL A 20 0.82 -19.79 -11.38
CA VAL A 20 -0.36 -18.97 -11.61
C VAL A 20 0.08 -17.52 -11.42
N HIS A 21 -0.04 -16.71 -12.48
CA HIS A 21 0.18 -15.27 -12.36
C HIS A 21 -0.86 -14.67 -11.41
N VAL A 22 -0.39 -14.26 -10.22
CA VAL A 22 -1.23 -13.62 -9.19
C VAL A 22 -1.70 -12.23 -9.66
N VAL A 23 -0.84 -11.54 -10.42
CA VAL A 23 -1.15 -10.22 -10.99
C VAL A 23 -1.84 -10.39 -12.33
N ASN A 24 -3.08 -9.87 -12.42
CA ASN A 24 -3.84 -9.79 -13.66
C ASN A 24 -4.11 -8.32 -14.02
N LYS A 25 -4.68 -8.06 -15.19
CA LYS A 25 -4.96 -6.69 -15.66
C LYS A 25 -5.84 -5.89 -14.70
N LYS A 26 -6.81 -6.54 -14.03
CA LYS A 26 -7.71 -5.87 -13.07
C LYS A 26 -6.98 -5.51 -11.78
N SER A 27 -6.16 -6.42 -11.23
CA SER A 27 -5.38 -6.14 -10.02
C SER A 27 -4.31 -5.08 -10.26
N LEU A 28 -3.69 -5.08 -11.44
CA LEU A 28 -2.71 -4.05 -11.81
C LEU A 28 -3.36 -2.67 -11.97
N ALA A 29 -4.52 -2.59 -12.64
CA ALA A 29 -5.26 -1.33 -12.76
C ALA A 29 -5.75 -0.80 -11.41
N PHE A 30 -6.16 -1.70 -10.50
CA PHE A 30 -6.46 -1.32 -9.12
C PHE A 30 -5.22 -0.78 -8.41
N LEU A 31 -4.09 -1.49 -8.46
CA LEU A 31 -2.85 -1.09 -7.81
C LEU A 31 -2.40 0.29 -8.31
N GLU A 32 -2.40 0.50 -9.63
CA GLU A 32 -2.06 1.79 -10.23
C GLU A 32 -2.99 2.91 -9.74
N LYS A 33 -4.31 2.66 -9.69
CA LYS A 33 -5.26 3.64 -9.16
C LYS A 33 -5.03 3.92 -7.67
N TYR A 34 -4.71 2.88 -6.89
CA TYR A 34 -4.50 2.97 -5.45
C TYR A 34 -3.23 3.75 -5.09
N ILE A 35 -2.09 3.45 -5.73
CA ILE A 35 -0.82 4.14 -5.46
C ILE A 35 -0.76 5.56 -6.00
N ASN A 36 -1.62 5.91 -6.96
CA ASN A 36 -1.77 7.29 -7.45
C ASN A 36 -2.79 8.10 -6.63
N ASN A 37 -3.40 7.51 -5.58
CA ASN A 37 -4.26 8.22 -4.65
C ASN A 37 -3.44 8.67 -3.42
N PRO A 38 -3.34 9.98 -3.13
CA PRO A 38 -2.68 10.47 -1.94
C PRO A 38 -3.35 9.97 -0.66
N SER A 39 -2.56 9.48 0.28
CA SER A 39 -3.00 8.88 1.56
C SER A 39 -2.00 9.18 2.69
N PRO A 40 -1.62 10.45 2.94
CA PRO A 40 -0.61 10.76 3.94
C PRO A 40 -1.10 10.44 5.35
N THR A 41 -0.19 10.16 6.27
CA THR A 41 -0.53 9.88 7.68
C THR A 41 -1.45 10.97 8.24
N GLY A 42 -2.62 10.58 8.76
CA GLY A 42 -3.70 11.44 9.23
C GLY A 42 -4.78 11.81 8.19
N PHE A 43 -4.60 11.43 6.93
CA PHE A 43 -5.53 11.71 5.82
C PHE A 43 -5.74 10.47 4.91
N GLU A 44 -5.74 9.28 5.49
CA GLU A 44 -5.73 7.99 4.77
C GLU A 44 -7.09 7.59 4.16
N TRP A 45 -8.14 8.32 4.51
CA TRP A 45 -9.53 7.90 4.32
C TRP A 45 -9.93 7.66 2.85
N GLU A 46 -9.43 8.45 1.88
CA GLU A 46 -9.69 8.20 0.45
C GLU A 46 -9.01 6.91 -0.02
N GLY A 47 -7.79 6.63 0.46
CA GLY A 47 -7.09 5.38 0.20
C GLY A 47 -7.89 4.19 0.76
N GLN A 48 -8.26 4.26 2.02
CA GLN A 48 -9.05 3.22 2.68
C GLN A 48 -10.39 2.96 1.99
N LYS A 49 -11.09 4.01 1.54
CA LYS A 49 -12.31 3.91 0.74
C LYS A 49 -12.07 3.18 -0.58
N LEU A 50 -11.01 3.53 -1.32
CA LEU A 50 -10.67 2.88 -2.59
C LEU A 50 -10.36 1.39 -2.39
N TRP A 51 -9.66 1.04 -1.31
CA TRP A 51 -9.39 -0.36 -0.95
C TRP A 51 -10.67 -1.10 -0.58
N LEU A 52 -11.55 -0.51 0.24
CA LEU A 52 -12.84 -1.11 0.60
C LEU A 52 -13.69 -1.39 -0.63
N GLU A 53 -13.82 -0.42 -1.56
CA GLU A 53 -14.57 -0.62 -2.81
C GLU A 53 -14.02 -1.79 -3.64
N TYR A 54 -12.70 -1.97 -3.66
CA TYR A 54 -12.07 -3.08 -4.37
C TYR A 54 -12.30 -4.43 -3.68
N ILE A 55 -12.21 -4.48 -2.35
CA ILE A 55 -12.24 -5.74 -1.61
C ILE A 55 -13.66 -6.25 -1.32
N LYS A 56 -14.67 -5.36 -1.31
CA LYS A 56 -16.09 -5.65 -1.03
C LYS A 56 -16.64 -6.93 -1.69
N PRO A 57 -16.37 -7.23 -2.98
CA PRO A 57 -16.91 -8.43 -3.62
C PRO A 57 -16.33 -9.75 -3.08
N TYR A 58 -15.26 -9.70 -2.29
CA TYR A 58 -14.51 -10.86 -1.82
C TYR A 58 -14.71 -11.14 -0.32
N VAL A 59 -15.54 -10.36 0.37
CA VAL A 59 -15.70 -10.41 1.84
C VAL A 59 -17.16 -10.49 2.24
N ASP A 60 -17.41 -11.04 3.43
CA ASP A 60 -18.76 -11.23 3.96
C ASP A 60 -19.24 -9.97 4.70
N GLU A 61 -18.34 -9.35 5.46
CA GLU A 61 -18.60 -8.14 6.25
C GLU A 61 -17.43 -7.17 6.11
N HIS A 62 -17.71 -5.87 6.29
CA HIS A 62 -16.70 -4.84 6.42
C HIS A 62 -17.16 -3.78 7.40
N PHE A 63 -16.22 -3.11 8.04
CA PHE A 63 -16.47 -1.98 8.91
C PHE A 63 -15.29 -1.02 8.92
N VAL A 64 -15.53 0.18 9.43
CA VAL A 64 -14.51 1.20 9.67
C VAL A 64 -14.56 1.52 11.16
N ASP A 65 -13.40 1.51 11.83
CA ASP A 65 -13.32 1.87 13.24
C ASP A 65 -13.30 3.39 13.46
N ASN A 66 -13.33 3.82 14.72
CA ASN A 66 -13.31 5.25 15.07
C ASN A 66 -11.98 5.96 14.69
N TYR A 67 -10.92 5.20 14.41
CA TYR A 67 -9.64 5.71 13.95
C TYR A 67 -9.57 5.83 12.42
N GLY A 68 -10.59 5.34 11.72
CA GLY A 68 -10.65 5.30 10.25
C GLY A 68 -10.17 3.98 9.66
N THR A 69 -9.66 3.03 10.44
CA THR A 69 -9.13 1.76 9.94
C THR A 69 -10.20 0.99 9.19
N ALA A 70 -9.96 0.72 7.91
CA ALA A 70 -10.81 -0.13 7.10
C ALA A 70 -10.55 -1.61 7.39
N VAL A 71 -11.60 -2.35 7.74
CA VAL A 71 -11.53 -3.78 8.05
C VAL A 71 -12.48 -4.55 7.15
N ALA A 72 -11.99 -5.64 6.57
CA ALA A 72 -12.77 -6.56 5.76
C ALA A 72 -12.67 -7.97 6.35
N VAL A 73 -13.80 -8.67 6.47
CA VAL A 73 -13.93 -9.92 7.22
C VAL A 73 -14.50 -11.01 6.34
N ILE A 74 -13.84 -12.16 6.32
CA ILE A 74 -14.31 -13.40 5.72
C ILE A 74 -14.62 -14.38 6.85
N ASN A 75 -15.77 -15.04 6.78
CA ASN A 75 -16.27 -15.99 7.77
C ASN A 75 -16.35 -15.42 9.20
N PRO A 76 -17.18 -14.38 9.44
CA PRO A 76 -17.25 -13.66 10.71
C PRO A 76 -17.62 -14.54 11.91
N LYS A 77 -18.29 -15.67 11.67
CA LYS A 77 -18.75 -16.63 12.69
C LYS A 77 -17.68 -17.66 13.11
N ALA A 78 -16.51 -17.65 12.47
CA ALA A 78 -15.43 -18.57 12.81
C ALA A 78 -14.94 -18.37 14.26
N LYS A 79 -14.74 -19.48 14.97
CA LYS A 79 -14.23 -19.47 16.36
C LYS A 79 -12.76 -19.04 16.43
N TYR A 80 -11.96 -19.43 15.44
CA TYR A 80 -10.56 -19.04 15.32
C TYR A 80 -10.43 -17.93 14.28
N LYS A 81 -9.69 -16.87 14.62
CA LYS A 81 -9.52 -15.67 13.78
C LYS A 81 -8.06 -15.46 13.45
N VAL A 82 -7.79 -15.12 12.19
CA VAL A 82 -6.48 -14.68 11.70
C VAL A 82 -6.63 -13.27 11.19
N VAL A 83 -5.67 -12.41 11.51
CA VAL A 83 -5.62 -11.03 11.04
C VAL A 83 -4.40 -10.87 10.15
N ILE A 84 -4.62 -10.29 8.97
CA ILE A 84 -3.56 -9.83 8.07
C ILE A 84 -3.69 -8.31 8.06
N GLU A 85 -2.63 -7.62 8.46
CA GLU A 85 -2.62 -6.18 8.62
C GLU A 85 -1.54 -5.57 7.72
N ALA A 86 -1.85 -4.39 7.19
CA ALA A 86 -0.95 -3.57 6.41
C ALA A 86 -1.33 -2.10 6.61
N HIS A 87 -0.34 -1.23 6.73
CA HIS A 87 -0.55 0.20 6.89
C HIS A 87 -0.90 0.84 5.52
N ALA A 88 -1.87 1.75 5.53
CA ALA A 88 -2.38 2.43 4.32
C ALA A 88 -1.79 3.84 4.14
N ASP A 89 -1.06 4.33 5.14
CA ASP A 89 -0.51 5.67 5.16
C ASP A 89 0.80 5.75 4.37
N GLU A 90 1.05 6.94 3.81
CA GLU A 90 2.30 7.29 3.15
C GLU A 90 3.05 8.41 3.88
N ILE A 91 4.38 8.36 3.81
CA ILE A 91 5.24 9.45 4.26
C ILE A 91 4.97 10.72 3.45
N SER A 92 4.95 11.87 4.12
CA SER A 92 4.63 13.15 3.48
C SER A 92 5.31 14.33 4.18
N TRP A 93 4.81 15.54 3.92
CA TRP A 93 5.29 16.80 4.45
C TRP A 93 4.08 17.69 4.77
N PHE A 94 4.15 18.44 5.88
CA PHE A 94 3.17 19.46 6.22
C PHE A 94 3.73 20.85 6.05
N VAL A 95 2.88 21.78 5.60
CA VAL A 95 3.21 23.21 5.57
C VAL A 95 3.41 23.69 7.00
N ASN A 96 4.57 24.30 7.27
CA ASN A 96 4.91 24.88 8.56
C ASN A 96 4.65 26.39 8.55
N TYR A 97 5.25 27.10 7.59
CA TYR A 97 5.02 28.52 7.40
C TYR A 97 5.28 28.94 5.95
N ILE A 98 4.77 30.12 5.61
CA ILE A 98 4.96 30.77 4.31
C ILE A 98 5.73 32.06 4.55
N THR A 99 6.82 32.26 3.83
CA THR A 99 7.63 33.49 3.90
C THR A 99 6.96 34.66 3.20
N SER A 100 7.43 35.88 3.47
CA SER A 100 6.98 37.10 2.76
C SER A 100 7.19 37.03 1.25
N ASP A 101 8.18 36.25 0.81
CA ASP A 101 8.53 36.09 -0.61
C ASP A 101 7.72 34.97 -1.29
N GLY A 102 6.79 34.34 -0.56
CA GLY A 102 5.91 33.30 -1.08
C GLY A 102 6.50 31.88 -1.07
N LEU A 103 7.68 31.67 -0.45
CA LEU A 103 8.25 30.33 -0.28
C LEU A 103 7.56 29.58 0.87
N ILE A 104 7.30 28.30 0.65
CA ILE A 104 6.64 27.40 1.59
C ILE A 104 7.69 26.54 2.27
N TYR A 105 7.76 26.63 3.60
CA TYR A 105 8.60 25.77 4.42
C TYR A 105 7.77 24.64 5.00
N VAL A 106 8.32 23.44 4.98
CA VAL A 106 7.63 22.23 5.39
C VAL A 106 8.32 21.54 6.56
N ILE A 107 7.55 20.75 7.29
CA ILE A 107 8.03 19.80 8.30
C ILE A 107 7.67 18.38 7.87
N ARG A 108 8.46 17.40 8.31
CA ARG A 108 8.24 15.99 7.97
C ARG A 108 6.96 15.46 8.61
N ASN A 109 6.18 14.70 7.85
CA ASN A 109 5.11 13.84 8.36
C ASN A 109 5.52 12.38 8.11
N GLY A 110 6.04 11.72 9.15
CA GLY A 110 6.71 10.43 9.02
C GLY A 110 8.21 10.54 8.69
N GLY A 111 8.78 9.45 8.18
CA GLY A 111 10.23 9.25 7.99
C GLY A 111 10.83 9.83 6.69
N SER A 112 10.29 10.92 6.14
CA SER A 112 10.73 11.48 4.85
C SER A 112 12.20 11.93 4.89
N ASP A 113 13.01 11.47 3.92
CA ASP A 113 14.40 11.90 3.74
C ASP A 113 14.48 13.21 2.94
N HIS A 114 14.98 14.26 3.58
CA HIS A 114 15.13 15.58 2.99
C HIS A 114 16.22 15.62 1.90
N GLN A 115 17.19 14.69 1.90
CA GLN A 115 18.27 14.69 0.92
C GLN A 115 17.79 14.30 -0.50
N ILE A 116 16.68 13.58 -0.61
CA ILE A 116 16.09 13.16 -1.90
C ILE A 116 14.94 14.05 -2.35
N ALA A 117 14.51 15.00 -1.52
CA ALA A 117 13.44 15.95 -1.80
C ALA A 117 13.78 16.99 -2.90
N PRO A 118 15.02 17.51 -3.04
CA PRO A 118 15.32 18.55 -4.00
C PRO A 118 14.91 18.19 -5.43
N SER A 119 14.34 19.16 -6.15
CA SER A 119 13.83 19.00 -7.52
C SER A 119 12.68 17.99 -7.69
N LYS A 120 12.10 17.45 -6.60
CA LYS A 120 10.88 16.64 -6.69
C LYS A 120 9.68 17.54 -6.93
N ARG A 121 8.82 17.12 -7.87
CA ARG A 121 7.48 17.68 -8.05
C ARG A 121 6.58 17.15 -6.96
N VAL A 122 5.76 18.02 -6.39
CA VAL A 122 4.84 17.69 -5.32
C VAL A 122 3.47 18.32 -5.59
N ILE A 123 2.46 17.78 -4.91
CA ILE A 123 1.11 18.32 -4.88
C ILE A 123 0.86 18.82 -3.47
N ILE A 124 0.54 20.11 -3.33
CA ILE A 124 0.14 20.72 -2.07
C ILE A 124 -1.38 20.61 -2.00
N HIS A 125 -1.88 19.91 -0.99
CA HIS A 125 -3.30 19.77 -0.73
C HIS A 125 -3.79 20.97 0.09
N THR A 126 -4.72 21.75 -0.46
CA THR A 126 -5.34 22.91 0.21
C THR A 126 -6.86 22.76 0.21
N ASP A 127 -7.54 23.57 1.02
CA ASP A 127 -9.01 23.62 1.06
C ASP A 127 -9.63 24.02 -0.30
N ASN A 128 -8.88 24.76 -1.12
CA ASN A 128 -9.30 25.17 -2.47
C ASN A 128 -8.88 24.17 -3.56
N GLY A 129 -8.35 23.01 -3.17
CA GLY A 129 -7.88 21.96 -4.07
C GLY A 129 -6.35 21.88 -4.18
N PRO A 130 -5.87 20.99 -5.07
CA PRO A 130 -4.45 20.70 -5.22
C PRO A 130 -3.71 21.81 -5.97
N VAL A 131 -2.50 22.13 -5.51
CA VAL A 131 -1.57 23.06 -6.16
C VAL A 131 -0.26 22.34 -6.46
N THR A 132 0.17 22.35 -7.73
CA THR A 132 1.46 21.76 -8.11
C THR A 132 2.61 22.65 -7.66
N ALA A 133 3.63 22.05 -7.04
CA ALA A 133 4.84 22.74 -6.62
C ALA A 133 6.10 21.89 -6.88
N VAL A 134 7.26 22.47 -6.58
CA VAL A 134 8.56 21.81 -6.69
C VAL A 134 9.41 22.16 -5.48
N PHE A 135 10.14 21.18 -4.95
CA PHE A 135 11.15 21.45 -3.93
C PHE A 135 12.35 22.18 -4.55
N GLY A 136 12.72 23.31 -3.94
CA GLY A 136 13.90 24.09 -4.31
C GLY A 136 15.22 23.45 -3.87
N TRP A 137 16.33 24.14 -4.15
CA TRP A 137 17.64 23.83 -3.60
C TRP A 137 18.35 25.13 -3.17
N PRO A 138 18.94 25.21 -1.96
CA PRO A 138 18.85 24.21 -0.89
C PRO A 138 17.40 24.06 -0.39
N ALA A 139 17.01 22.82 -0.09
CA ALA A 139 15.69 22.45 0.40
C ALA A 139 15.63 22.52 1.93
#